data_AF-A0A927NNG5-F1
#
_entry.id   AF-A0A927NNG5-F1
#
_cell.length_a   1.000
_cell.length_b   1.000
_cell.length_c   1.000
_cell.angle_alpha   90.00
_cell.angle_beta   90.00
_cell.angle_gamma   90.00
#
_symmetry.space_group_name_H-M   'P 1'
#
loop_
_entity.id
_entity.type
_entity.pdbx_description
1 polymer ?
#
loop_
_entity_poly.entity_id
_entity_poly.type
_entity_poly.pdbx_seq_one_letter_code
_entity_poly.pdbx_strand_id
1 'polypeptide(L)'
;MSDTQHKKQGKGNFGWAVLGFFVPVAGLVLFLVWKNENPGNSKMAGIGALVSVILDVVCYIFSFLFMPIFLAFLEKLIAYMTAFIH
;
A
#
# COMPACT_ATOMS: atom_id res chain seq x y z
N MET A 1 -15.81 -41.85 -4.08
CA MET A 1 -14.36 -41.93 -3.82
C MET A 1 -13.77 -40.59 -4.24
N SER A 2 -13.07 -39.92 -3.32
CA SER A 2 -12.80 -38.49 -3.33
C SER A 2 -11.76 -38.04 -4.37
N ASP A 3 -12.22 -37.62 -5.54
CA ASP A 3 -11.43 -36.83 -6.47
C ASP A 3 -11.70 -35.34 -6.21
N THR A 4 -11.46 -34.92 -4.96
CA THR A 4 -11.30 -33.52 -4.63
C THR A 4 -10.05 -33.07 -5.37
N GLN A 5 -10.29 -32.45 -6.53
CA GLN A 5 -9.34 -31.73 -7.35
C GLN A 5 -8.69 -30.61 -6.52
N HIS A 6 -7.82 -30.99 -5.58
CA HIS A 6 -6.92 -30.07 -4.94
C HIS A 6 -5.82 -29.81 -5.97
N LYS A 7 -6.16 -28.98 -6.94
CA LYS A 7 -5.21 -28.22 -7.75
C LYS A 7 -4.47 -27.28 -6.78
N LYS A 8 -3.66 -27.85 -5.89
CA LYS A 8 -2.78 -27.16 -4.96
C LYS A 8 -1.53 -26.77 -5.77
N GLN A 9 -1.74 -26.07 -6.90
CA GLN A 9 -0.71 -25.19 -7.44
C GLN A 9 -0.23 -24.37 -6.25
N GLY A 10 1.07 -24.41 -5.90
CA GLY A 10 1.64 -23.80 -4.70
C GLY A 10 1.02 -22.44 -4.38
N LYS A 11 -0.08 -22.47 -3.61
CA LYS A 11 -1.01 -21.36 -3.49
C LYS A 11 -0.44 -20.54 -2.37
N GLY A 12 0.33 -19.52 -2.75
CA GLY A 12 0.78 -18.52 -1.81
C GLY A 12 -0.39 -18.13 -0.91
N ASN A 13 -0.22 -18.24 0.40
CA ASN A 13 -1.31 -17.93 1.31
C ASN A 13 -1.56 -16.42 1.24
N PHE A 14 -2.82 -16.00 1.01
CA PHE A 14 -3.19 -14.57 0.93
C PHE A 14 -2.73 -13.77 2.16
N GLY A 15 -2.67 -14.42 3.33
CA GLY A 15 -2.13 -13.84 4.56
C GLY A 15 -0.71 -13.28 4.40
N TRP A 16 0.15 -13.87 3.56
CA TRP A 16 1.51 -13.35 3.32
C TRP A 16 1.51 -12.02 2.58
N ALA A 17 0.53 -11.78 1.70
CA ALA A 17 0.37 -10.49 1.03
C ALA A 17 -0.13 -9.41 2.01
N VAL A 18 -1.06 -9.76 2.91
CA VAL A 18 -1.56 -8.83 3.94
C VAL A 18 -0.45 -8.45 4.94
N LEU A 19 0.42 -9.40 5.29
CA LEU A 19 1.55 -9.16 6.18
C LEU A 19 2.59 -8.23 5.53
N GLY A 20 2.88 -8.43 4.23
CA GLY A 20 3.72 -7.53 3.45
C GLY A 20 3.10 -6.14 3.27
N PHE A 21 1.77 -6.04 3.18
CA PHE A 21 1.06 -4.77 3.10
C PHE A 21 1.21 -3.96 4.39
N PHE A 22 1.01 -4.57 5.56
CA PHE A 22 1.11 -3.90 6.87
C PHE A 22 2.56 -3.54 7.23
N VAL A 23 3.53 -4.38 6.85
CA VAL A 23 4.95 -4.14 7.13
C VAL A 23 5.75 -4.40 5.84
N PRO A 24 5.96 -3.36 5.01
CA PRO A 24 6.66 -3.49 3.72
C PRO A 24 8.04 -4.14 3.86
N VAL A 25 8.75 -3.78 4.94
CA VAL A 25 10.07 -4.34 5.28
C VAL A 25 9.99 -5.85 5.55
N ALA A 26 8.97 -6.30 6.29
CA ALA A 26 8.79 -7.73 6.57
C ALA A 26 8.43 -8.51 5.29
N GLY A 27 7.66 -7.92 4.38
CA GLY A 27 7.38 -8.53 3.07
C GLY A 27 8.61 -8.68 2.19
N LEU A 28 9.55 -7.71 2.20
CA LEU A 28 10.85 -7.81 1.53
C LEU A 28 11.75 -8.89 2.16
N VAL A 29 11.80 -8.94 3.48
CA VAL A 29 12.59 -9.94 4.23
C VAL A 29 12.05 -11.36 4.00
N LEU A 30 10.73 -11.56 4.03
CA LEU A 30 10.10 -12.85 3.69
C LEU A 30 10.32 -13.24 2.22
N PHE A 31 10.27 -12.26 1.32
CA PHE A 31 10.57 -12.51 -0.09
C PHE A 31 11.98 -13.08 -0.27
N LEU A 32 12.97 -12.55 0.46
CA LEU A 32 14.34 -13.04 0.45
C LEU A 32 14.51 -14.38 1.18
N VAL A 33 13.92 -14.53 2.37
CA VAL A 33 13.97 -15.78 3.18
C VAL A 33 13.38 -16.97 2.42
N TRP A 34 12.27 -16.80 1.72
CA TRP A 34 11.61 -17.87 0.97
C TRP A 34 11.95 -17.89 -0.51
N LYS A 35 12.94 -17.10 -0.95
CA LYS A 35 13.38 -17.07 -2.35
C LYS A 35 13.83 -18.43 -2.87
N ASN A 36 14.55 -19.19 -2.04
CA ASN A 36 15.04 -20.53 -2.39
C ASN A 36 14.13 -21.66 -1.87
N GLU A 37 13.41 -21.44 -0.78
CA GLU A 37 12.65 -22.50 -0.10
C GLU A 37 11.22 -22.69 -0.66
N ASN A 38 10.51 -21.59 -0.98
CA ASN A 38 9.09 -21.61 -1.36
C ASN A 38 8.71 -20.40 -2.23
N PRO A 39 8.95 -20.46 -3.56
CA PRO A 39 8.75 -19.31 -4.46
C PRO A 39 7.29 -18.86 -4.57
N GLY A 40 6.32 -19.73 -4.30
CA GLY A 40 4.89 -19.37 -4.33
C GLY A 40 4.47 -18.40 -3.22
N ASN A 41 4.97 -18.60 -1.99
CA ASN A 41 4.67 -17.73 -0.86
C ASN A 41 5.49 -16.43 -0.92
N SER A 42 6.76 -16.50 -1.35
CA SER A 42 7.64 -15.33 -1.45
C SER A 42 7.07 -14.31 -2.43
N LYS A 43 6.56 -14.76 -3.58
CA LYS A 43 5.95 -13.89 -4.60
C LYS A 43 4.75 -13.10 -4.05
N MET A 44 3.93 -13.72 -3.20
CA MET A 44 2.77 -13.03 -2.62
C MET A 44 3.14 -12.05 -1.51
N ALA A 45 4.12 -12.37 -0.66
CA ALA A 45 4.66 -11.42 0.31
C ALA A 45 5.30 -10.19 -0.37
N GLY A 46 6.08 -10.42 -1.43
CA GLY A 46 6.70 -9.36 -2.23
C GLY A 46 5.67 -8.47 -2.94
N ILE A 47 4.61 -9.06 -3.52
CA ILE A 47 3.51 -8.28 -4.14
C ILE A 47 2.80 -7.42 -3.09
N GLY A 48 2.52 -7.97 -1.90
CA GLY A 48 1.88 -7.22 -0.81
C GLY A 48 2.69 -5.99 -0.37
N ALA A 49 4.01 -6.15 -0.21
CA ALA A 49 4.92 -5.05 0.12
C ALA A 49 5.07 -4.02 -1.00
N LEU A 50 5.10 -4.46 -2.25
CA LEU A 50 5.18 -3.54 -3.38
C LEU A 50 3.92 -2.68 -3.49
N VAL A 51 2.74 -3.28 -3.28
CA VAL A 51 1.45 -2.57 -3.36
C VAL A 51 1.31 -1.53 -2.26
N SER A 52 1.73 -1.82 -1.02
CA SER A 52 1.69 -0.83 0.07
C SER A 52 2.60 0.36 -0.19
N VAL A 53 3.83 0.13 -0.66
CA VAL A 53 4.76 1.22 -1.01
C VAL A 53 4.21 2.09 -2.14
N ILE A 54 3.64 1.48 -3.19
CA ILE A 54 3.06 2.24 -4.31
C ILE A 54 1.87 3.08 -3.82
N LEU A 55 0.97 2.50 -3.01
CA LEU A 55 -0.17 3.23 -2.46
C LEU A 55 0.28 4.42 -1.61
N ASP A 56 1.27 4.23 -0.75
CA ASP A 56 1.78 5.29 0.13
C ASP A 56 2.40 6.43 -0.68
N VAL A 57 3.21 6.10 -1.69
CA VAL A 57 3.82 7.09 -2.60
C VAL A 57 2.74 7.87 -3.38
N VAL A 58 1.72 7.18 -3.91
CA VAL A 58 0.63 7.83 -4.66
C VAL A 58 -0.18 8.76 -3.75
N CYS A 59 -0.55 8.28 -2.55
CA CYS A 59 -1.27 9.09 -1.55
C CYS A 59 -0.44 10.29 -1.09
N TYR A 60 0.86 10.11 -0.90
CA TYR A 60 1.77 11.19 -0.52
C TYR A 60 1.86 12.26 -1.60
N ILE A 61 2.04 11.88 -2.88
CA ILE A 61 2.07 12.83 -4.00
C ILE A 61 0.74 13.60 -4.08
N PHE A 62 -0.38 12.89 -3.98
CA PHE A 62 -1.69 13.52 -4.05
C PHE A 62 -1.90 14.52 -2.91
N SER A 63 -1.56 14.12 -1.68
CA SER A 63 -1.65 14.98 -0.51
C SER A 63 -0.70 16.17 -0.60
N PHE A 64 0.52 15.97 -1.09
CA PHE A 64 1.51 17.02 -1.24
C PHE A 64 1.10 18.07 -2.27
N LEU A 65 0.38 17.68 -3.33
CA LEU A 65 -0.18 18.63 -4.29
C LEU A 65 -1.43 19.32 -3.75
N PHE A 66 -2.30 18.58 -3.06
CA PHE A 66 -3.59 19.10 -2.61
C PHE A 66 -3.49 20.00 -1.37
N MET A 67 -2.61 19.67 -0.43
CA MET A 67 -2.43 20.39 0.84
C MET A 67 -2.05 21.88 0.67
N PRO A 68 -1.05 22.27 -0.16
CA PRO A 68 -0.72 23.68 -0.35
C PRO A 68 -1.81 24.44 -1.11
N ILE A 69 -2.48 23.81 -2.09
CA ILE A 69 -3.62 24.41 -2.80
C ILE A 69 -4.75 24.72 -1.81
N PHE A 70 -5.08 23.75 -0.94
CA PHE A 70 -6.15 23.90 0.03
C PHE A 70 -5.81 24.96 1.10
N LEU A 71 -4.59 24.97 1.59
CA LEU A 71 -4.12 25.96 2.56
C LEU A 71 -4.16 27.37 1.97
N ALA A 72 -3.64 27.55 0.75
CA ALA A 72 -3.66 28.84 0.06
C ALA A 72 -5.10 29.34 -0.17
N PHE A 73 -6.02 28.44 -0.51
CA PHE A 73 -7.44 28.78 -0.63
C PHE A 73 -8.04 29.25 0.70
N LEU A 74 -7.74 28.56 1.80
CA LEU A 74 -8.16 28.94 3.15
C LEU A 74 -7.65 30.32 3.56
N GLU A 75 -6.37 30.62 3.31
CA GLU A 75 -5.78 31.94 3.59
C GLU A 75 -6.50 33.04 2.81
N LYS A 76 -6.77 32.82 1.51
CA LYS A 76 -7.51 33.77 0.68
C LYS A 76 -8.96 33.94 1.15
N LEU A 77 -9.61 32.86 1.59
CA LEU A 77 -10.96 32.90 2.13
C LEU A 77 -11.02 33.71 3.42
N ILE A 78 -10.09 33.48 4.36
CA ILE A 78 -10.01 34.23 5.61
C ILE A 78 -9.79 35.72 5.33
N ALA A 79 -8.85 36.05 4.44
CA ALA A 79 -8.60 37.44 4.04
C ALA A 79 -9.84 38.12 3.42
N TYR A 80 -10.59 37.40 2.59
CA TYR A 80 -11.85 37.89 2.01
C TYR A 80 -12.90 38.20 3.09
N MET A 81 -13.06 37.31 4.07
CA MET A 81 -14.00 37.50 5.17
C MET A 81 -13.62 38.71 6.04
N THR A 82 -12.33 38.86 6.37
CA THR A 82 -11.85 40.02 7.14
C THR A 82 -12.07 41.33 6.39
N ALA A 83 -11.83 41.35 5.06
CA ALA A 83 -12.03 42.55 4.24
C ALA A 83 -13.51 42.97 4.09
N PHE A 84 -14.46 42.04 4.29
CA PHE A 84 -15.89 42.35 4.26
C PHE A 84 -16.44 42.85 5.61
N ILE A 85 -15.74 42.54 6.71
CA ILE A 85 -16.16 42.86 8.07
C ILE A 85 -15.73 44.28 8.51
N HIS A 86 -14.70 44.86 7.87
CA HIS A 86 -14.26 46.25 8.06
C HIS A 86 -14.85 47.17 6.99
#